data_AF-A0A5C5BB37-F1
#
_entry.id   AF-A0A5C5BB37-F1
#
_cell.length_a   1.000
_cell.length_b   1.000
_cell.length_c   1.000
_cell.angle_alpha   90.00
_cell.angle_beta   90.00
_cell.angle_gamma   90.00
#
_symmetry.space_group_name_H-M   'P 1'
#
loop_
_entity.id
_entity.type
_entity.pdbx_description
1 polymer ?
#
loop_
_entity_poly.entity_id
_entity_poly.type
_entity_poly.pdbx_seq_one_letter_code
_entity_poly.pdbx_strand_id
1 'polypeptide(L)'
;MRLGDDVFRSRFREEYEKQDLAIGRFNLAIFGKTGVGKSTLLNAIFGEEVAATGIGEPVTKGSRLYLDTHGHLGILDTQGLEVGKNTKELIAELDTVMKQTRSRPLEEQLHVAWYCVRGMDRRFEDSEADFIERLRAVGLPVILVFTQVPMRDGVYHPDAITLADQVLARGLPIVDRRVFLTNAVADPFTGQQPHGLHDLLDATFRVAPEGAHLALAAAQAIDAAAKARLARRAVRTAAASAAAAAAVPIPFSDAALLVPVQLAMMARIGRIFSVPFGRAALMSTLATTAATQGGRAAFTGLLKMVPGAGSVTGGLVGASVATAFTYAMGEAWINVCARASKGEFTDVTGALDNARVRKAFLDVFSRWVKLDSKQRKELEKELE
;
A
#
# COMPACT_ATOMS: atom_id res chain seq x y z
N MET A 1 12.81 31.05 -7.87
CA MET A 1 11.56 30.30 -7.65
C MET A 1 10.49 30.99 -8.47
N ARG A 2 9.96 30.35 -9.53
CA ARG A 2 9.01 31.00 -10.45
C ARG A 2 7.61 30.87 -9.87
N LEU A 3 6.78 31.93 -9.90
CA LEU A 3 5.41 31.94 -9.35
C LEU A 3 4.52 30.74 -9.77
N GLY A 4 4.80 30.09 -10.90
CA GLY A 4 4.09 28.88 -11.34
C GLY A 4 4.40 27.61 -10.55
N ASP A 5 5.60 27.49 -9.97
CA ASP A 5 6.01 26.32 -9.18
C ASP A 5 5.28 26.28 -7.83
N ASP A 6 5.02 27.45 -7.25
CA ASP A 6 4.33 27.60 -5.96
C ASP A 6 2.84 27.26 -6.07
N VAL A 7 2.19 27.68 -7.15
CA VAL A 7 0.78 27.35 -7.44
C VAL A 7 0.59 25.86 -7.74
N PHE A 8 1.52 25.23 -8.48
CA PHE A 8 1.48 23.78 -8.69
C PHE A 8 1.62 23.04 -7.37
N ARG A 9 2.60 23.43 -6.54
CA ARG A 9 2.88 22.77 -5.27
C ARG A 9 1.74 22.91 -4.28
N SER A 10 1.03 24.06 -4.26
CA SER A 10 -0.15 24.24 -3.40
C SER A 10 -1.30 23.34 -3.85
N ARG A 11 -1.64 23.32 -5.14
CA ARG A 11 -2.70 22.45 -5.68
C ARG A 11 -2.37 20.96 -5.52
N PHE A 12 -1.11 20.60 -5.73
CA PHE A 12 -0.67 19.22 -5.50
C PHE A 12 -0.78 18.86 -4.02
N ARG A 13 -0.51 19.78 -3.09
CA ARG A 13 -0.73 19.56 -1.65
C ARG A 13 -2.19 19.28 -1.33
N GLU A 14 -3.10 20.13 -1.81
CA GLU A 14 -4.54 19.95 -1.60
C GLU A 14 -5.02 18.58 -2.09
N GLU A 15 -4.64 18.19 -3.30
CA GLU A 15 -4.98 16.86 -3.81
C GLU A 15 -4.28 15.74 -3.04
N TYR A 16 -3.04 15.95 -2.58
CA TYR A 16 -2.31 14.96 -1.80
C TYR A 16 -2.96 14.70 -0.43
N GLU A 17 -3.36 15.75 0.29
CA GLU A 17 -4.10 15.65 1.55
C GLU A 17 -5.49 15.03 1.35
N LYS A 18 -6.18 15.38 0.26
CA LYS A 18 -7.48 14.77 -0.08
C LYS A 18 -7.36 13.28 -0.40
N GLN A 19 -6.34 12.88 -1.16
CA GLN A 19 -6.10 11.45 -1.45
C GLN A 19 -5.64 10.70 -0.21
N ASP A 20 -4.95 11.36 0.70
CA ASP A 20 -4.55 10.79 1.98
C ASP A 20 -5.76 10.37 2.83
N LEU A 21 -6.70 11.30 3.03
CA LEU A 21 -7.98 11.04 3.70
C LEU A 21 -8.80 9.97 2.98
N ALA A 22 -8.79 9.96 1.64
CA ALA A 22 -9.53 8.97 0.85
C ALA A 22 -8.94 7.56 0.90
N ILE A 23 -7.66 7.40 1.27
CA ILE A 23 -7.04 6.10 1.50
C ILE A 23 -7.39 5.59 2.91
N GLY A 24 -7.49 6.50 3.88
CA GLY A 24 -7.81 6.18 5.26
C GLY A 24 -6.70 5.38 5.94
N ARG A 25 -7.08 4.56 6.92
CA ARG A 25 -6.15 3.79 7.75
C ARG A 25 -6.63 2.36 7.95
N PHE A 26 -5.70 1.42 7.94
CA PHE A 26 -5.89 0.05 8.36
C PHE A 26 -5.28 -0.15 9.75
N ASN A 27 -6.09 -0.49 10.76
CA ASN A 27 -5.60 -0.80 12.09
C ASN A 27 -5.51 -2.30 12.37
N LEU A 28 -4.32 -2.76 12.73
CA LEU A 28 -3.97 -4.12 13.11
C LEU A 28 -3.67 -4.19 14.61
N ALA A 29 -4.23 -5.16 15.31
CA ALA A 29 -3.76 -5.52 16.64
C ALA A 29 -2.82 -6.71 16.56
N ILE A 30 -1.70 -6.67 17.28
CA ILE A 30 -0.74 -7.78 17.33
C ILE A 30 -0.54 -8.23 18.78
N PHE A 31 -0.64 -9.53 19.00
CA PHE A 31 -0.60 -10.17 20.31
C PHE A 31 0.38 -11.33 20.31
N GLY A 32 0.83 -11.74 21.50
CA GLY A 32 1.71 -12.89 21.69
C GLY A 32 2.80 -12.63 22.72
N LYS A 33 3.42 -13.69 23.23
CA LYS A 33 4.44 -13.60 24.29
C LYS A 33 5.62 -12.70 23.88
N THR A 34 6.39 -12.23 24.86
CA THR A 34 7.62 -11.48 24.60
C THR A 34 8.63 -12.35 23.85
N GLY A 35 9.29 -11.78 22.84
CA GLY A 35 10.32 -12.48 22.06
C GLY A 35 9.81 -13.42 20.97
N VAL A 36 8.50 -13.60 20.80
CA VAL A 36 7.95 -14.45 19.71
C VAL A 36 8.24 -13.88 18.32
N GLY A 37 8.64 -12.61 18.19
CA GLY A 37 8.98 -11.99 16.90
C GLY A 37 7.89 -11.13 16.27
N LYS A 38 6.98 -10.56 17.08
CA LYS A 38 5.93 -9.62 16.64
C LYS A 38 6.49 -8.47 15.81
N SER A 39 7.44 -7.70 16.36
CA SER A 39 8.04 -6.54 15.69
C SER A 39 8.82 -6.94 14.43
N THR A 40 9.51 -8.08 14.48
CA THR A 40 10.22 -8.64 13.32
C THR A 40 9.26 -8.96 12.18
N LEU A 41 8.12 -9.58 12.49
CA LEU A 41 7.08 -9.89 11.50
C LEU A 41 6.44 -8.63 10.92
N LEU A 42 6.11 -7.65 11.76
CA LEU A 42 5.57 -6.36 11.32
C LEU A 42 6.52 -5.66 10.36
N ASN A 43 7.80 -5.57 10.71
CA ASN A 43 8.81 -4.96 9.85
C ASN A 43 8.98 -5.68 8.51
N ALA A 44 8.91 -7.01 8.53
CA ALA A 44 9.02 -7.79 7.31
C ALA A 44 7.83 -7.56 6.36
N ILE A 45 6.61 -7.34 6.87
CA ILE A 45 5.40 -7.16 6.05
C ILE A 45 5.13 -5.70 5.70
N PHE A 46 5.30 -4.78 6.64
CA PHE A 46 4.93 -3.36 6.51
C PHE A 46 6.14 -2.42 6.36
N GLY A 47 7.36 -2.94 6.50
CA GLY A 47 8.60 -2.16 6.42
C GLY A 47 9.17 -1.78 7.79
N GLU A 48 10.47 -1.53 7.84
CA GLU A 48 11.24 -1.36 9.09
C GLU A 48 10.88 -0.10 9.90
N GLU A 49 10.38 0.95 9.24
CA GLU A 49 9.99 2.19 9.91
C GLU A 49 8.85 1.97 10.91
N VAL A 50 8.02 0.95 10.70
CA VAL A 50 6.82 0.68 11.53
C VAL A 50 7.17 0.23 12.95
N ALA A 51 8.25 -0.53 13.16
CA ALA A 51 8.71 -0.82 14.52
C ALA A 51 9.69 0.25 15.06
N ALA A 52 10.34 1.02 14.18
CA ALA A 52 11.23 2.11 14.58
C ALA A 52 10.47 3.38 15.00
N THR A 53 9.19 3.54 14.61
CA THR A 53 8.34 4.61 15.10
C THR A 53 8.09 4.46 16.61
N GLY A 54 8.82 5.26 17.39
CA GLY A 54 8.48 5.55 18.78
C GLY A 54 7.13 6.25 18.87
N ILE A 55 6.45 6.03 20.00
CA ILE A 55 5.11 6.53 20.40
C ILE A 55 4.71 7.82 19.64
N GLY A 56 3.82 7.69 18.65
CA GLY A 56 3.04 8.83 18.15
C GLY A 56 2.04 9.29 19.21
N GLU A 57 1.51 10.52 19.10
CA GLU A 57 0.49 11.00 20.03
C GLU A 57 -0.71 10.02 20.04
N PRO A 58 -1.18 9.57 21.23
CA PRO A 58 -2.35 8.72 21.32
C PRO A 58 -3.53 9.34 20.59
N VAL A 59 -4.04 8.64 19.56
CA VAL A 59 -5.19 9.09 18.76
C VAL A 59 -6.46 9.26 19.62
N THR A 60 -6.46 8.69 20.83
CA THR A 60 -7.48 8.90 21.85
C THR A 60 -6.88 8.77 23.25
N LYS A 61 -7.38 9.55 24.24
CA LYS A 61 -7.04 9.37 25.66
C LYS A 61 -7.34 7.92 26.09
N GLY A 62 -6.31 7.08 26.13
CA GLY A 62 -6.38 5.69 26.61
C GLY A 62 -6.05 4.59 25.59
N SER A 63 -6.03 4.86 24.28
CA SER A 63 -5.68 3.83 23.27
C SER A 63 -4.24 4.00 22.77
N ARG A 64 -3.39 2.99 22.97
CA ARG A 64 -1.99 2.95 22.48
C ARG A 64 -1.90 2.46 21.04
N LEU A 65 -2.57 3.16 20.13
CA LEU A 65 -2.47 2.88 18.69
C LEU A 65 -1.26 3.65 18.13
N TYR A 66 -0.26 2.93 17.65
CA TYR A 66 0.91 3.47 16.97
C TYR A 66 0.61 3.66 15.50
N LEU A 67 0.94 4.81 14.94
CA LEU A 67 0.77 5.06 13.51
C LEU A 67 2.11 4.88 12.81
N ASP A 68 2.10 4.29 11.62
CA ASP A 68 3.27 4.31 10.76
C ASP A 68 3.60 5.75 10.32
N THR A 69 4.79 5.93 9.74
CA THR A 69 5.28 7.22 9.24
C THR A 69 4.31 7.89 8.24
N HIS A 70 3.48 7.10 7.55
CA HIS A 70 2.56 7.59 6.54
C HIS A 70 1.11 7.70 7.04
N GLY A 71 0.76 7.21 8.22
CA GLY A 71 -0.61 7.29 8.78
C GLY A 71 -1.63 6.32 8.20
N HIS A 72 -1.23 5.38 7.34
CA HIS A 72 -2.11 4.39 6.70
C HIS A 72 -2.17 3.07 7.46
N LEU A 73 -1.27 2.84 8.40
CA LEU A 73 -1.24 1.68 9.27
C LEU A 73 -1.30 2.12 10.73
N GLY A 74 -2.30 1.65 11.44
CA GLY A 74 -2.33 1.70 12.89
C GLY A 74 -1.97 0.34 13.48
N ILE A 75 -1.11 0.31 14.48
CA ILE A 75 -0.72 -0.89 15.20
C ILE A 75 -1.08 -0.74 16.66
N LEU A 76 -1.90 -1.68 17.15
CA LEU A 76 -2.09 -1.86 18.57
C LEU A 76 -1.15 -2.97 19.04
N ASP A 77 -0.01 -2.59 19.63
CA ASP A 77 0.94 -3.53 20.24
C ASP A 77 0.67 -3.67 21.74
N THR A 78 0.48 -4.91 22.17
CA THR A 78 0.17 -5.22 23.57
C THR A 78 1.33 -5.18 24.51
N GLN A 79 2.59 -5.13 24.06
CA GLN A 79 3.68 -4.87 25.02
C GLN A 79 3.48 -3.55 25.77
N GLY A 80 2.76 -2.58 25.19
CA GLY A 80 2.29 -1.40 25.92
C GLY A 80 1.19 -1.74 26.95
N LEU A 81 0.20 -2.54 26.57
CA LEU A 81 -0.97 -2.85 27.41
C LEU A 81 -0.69 -3.88 28.52
N GLU A 82 0.34 -4.72 28.38
CA GLU A 82 0.67 -5.85 29.27
C GLU A 82 1.51 -5.46 30.50
N VAL A 83 2.14 -4.28 30.52
CA VAL A 83 3.02 -3.89 31.63
C VAL A 83 2.21 -3.80 32.94
N GLY A 84 2.42 -4.79 33.81
CA GLY A 84 1.78 -4.89 35.12
C GLY A 84 0.32 -5.34 35.11
N LYS A 85 -0.23 -5.74 33.95
CA LYS A 85 -1.63 -6.19 33.83
C LYS A 85 -1.73 -7.70 33.62
N ASN A 86 -2.75 -8.31 34.20
CA ASN A 86 -3.08 -9.71 33.89
C ASN A 86 -3.98 -9.79 32.62
N THR A 87 -4.12 -11.00 32.10
CA THR A 87 -4.90 -11.30 30.88
C THR A 87 -6.33 -10.78 30.92
N LYS A 88 -7.00 -10.80 32.09
CA LYS A 88 -8.39 -10.34 32.22
C LYS A 88 -8.51 -8.83 32.07
N GLU A 89 -7.58 -8.08 32.66
CA GLU A 89 -7.54 -6.61 32.56
C GLU A 89 -7.27 -6.16 31.12
N LEU A 90 -6.34 -6.83 30.43
CA LEU A 90 -6.05 -6.56 29.02
C LEU A 90 -7.31 -6.73 28.15
N ILE A 91 -8.08 -7.79 28.39
CA ILE A 91 -9.31 -8.06 27.63
C ILE A 91 -10.41 -7.05 27.95
N ALA A 92 -10.56 -6.64 29.21
CA ALA A 92 -11.54 -5.61 29.58
C ALA A 92 -11.21 -4.25 28.92
N GLU A 93 -9.93 -3.91 28.83
CA GLU A 93 -9.47 -2.71 28.12
C GLU A 93 -9.73 -2.84 26.61
N LEU A 94 -9.41 -3.98 26.00
CA LEU A 94 -9.71 -4.24 24.58
C LEU A 94 -11.21 -4.18 24.29
N ASP A 95 -12.05 -4.78 25.14
CA ASP A 95 -13.51 -4.71 25.00
C ASP A 95 -14.01 -3.26 25.08
N THR A 96 -13.42 -2.46 25.97
CA THR A 96 -13.71 -1.01 26.06
C THR A 96 -13.31 -0.29 24.77
N VAL A 97 -12.10 -0.53 24.26
CA VAL A 97 -11.62 0.06 23.00
C VAL A 97 -12.51 -0.35 21.84
N MET A 98 -12.86 -1.63 21.73
CA MET A 98 -13.76 -2.14 20.69
C MET A 98 -15.15 -1.50 20.77
N LYS A 99 -15.75 -1.39 21.96
CA LYS A 99 -17.05 -0.73 22.16
C LYS A 99 -17.02 0.75 21.79
N GLN A 100 -15.95 1.46 22.13
CA GLN A 100 -15.79 2.88 21.84
C GLN A 100 -15.51 3.18 20.37
N THR A 101 -14.83 2.27 19.67
CA THR A 101 -14.42 2.46 18.27
C THR A 101 -15.46 1.97 17.27
N ARG A 102 -16.32 1.00 17.63
CA ARG A 102 -17.37 0.47 16.73
C ARG A 102 -18.29 1.52 16.09
N SER A 103 -18.56 2.63 16.78
CA SER A 103 -19.43 3.71 16.26
C SER A 103 -18.65 4.83 15.54
N ARG A 104 -17.33 4.71 15.42
CA ARG A 104 -16.45 5.70 14.79
C ARG A 104 -16.26 5.42 13.31
N PRO A 105 -15.68 6.36 12.52
CA PRO A 105 -15.26 6.08 11.16
C PRO A 105 -14.38 4.84 11.06
N LEU A 106 -14.45 4.14 9.93
CA LEU A 106 -13.77 2.86 9.72
C LEU A 106 -12.26 2.95 10.03
N GLU A 107 -11.61 4.02 9.60
CA GLU A 107 -10.18 4.29 9.83
C GLU A 107 -9.78 4.39 11.32
N GLU A 108 -10.73 4.55 12.24
CA GLU A 108 -10.51 4.54 13.69
C GLU A 108 -10.79 3.19 14.36
N GLN A 109 -11.32 2.22 13.63
CA GLN A 109 -11.69 0.91 14.16
C GLN A 109 -10.53 -0.09 14.07
N LEU A 110 -10.41 -0.99 15.05
CA LEU A 110 -9.53 -2.15 14.92
C LEU A 110 -10.15 -3.16 13.94
N HIS A 111 -9.39 -3.58 12.94
CA HIS A 111 -9.92 -4.42 11.86
C HIS A 111 -9.61 -5.90 12.04
N VAL A 112 -8.37 -6.21 12.40
CA VAL A 112 -7.84 -7.59 12.43
C VAL A 112 -6.92 -7.73 13.63
N ALA A 113 -6.88 -8.93 14.21
CA ALA A 113 -5.90 -9.32 15.21
C ALA A 113 -4.97 -10.41 14.66
N TRP A 114 -3.67 -10.23 14.80
CA TRP A 114 -2.68 -11.31 14.67
C TRP A 114 -2.31 -11.81 16.07
N TYR A 115 -2.46 -13.11 16.29
CA TYR A 115 -1.95 -13.76 17.49
C TYR A 115 -0.70 -14.56 17.14
N CYS A 116 0.45 -14.12 17.64
CA CYS A 116 1.74 -14.70 17.32
C CYS A 116 2.20 -15.68 18.40
N VAL A 117 2.53 -16.90 17.97
CA VAL A 117 3.16 -17.95 18.78
C VAL A 117 4.48 -18.30 18.13
N ARG A 118 5.54 -18.54 18.91
CA ARG A 118 6.79 -19.05 18.30
C ARG A 118 6.57 -20.51 17.91
N GLY A 119 6.73 -20.85 16.64
CA GLY A 119 6.40 -22.18 16.12
C GLY A 119 7.29 -23.33 16.61
N MET A 120 8.41 -23.01 17.27
CA MET A 120 9.31 -23.97 17.89
C MET A 120 9.10 -24.09 19.41
N ASP A 121 8.14 -23.37 19.98
CA ASP A 121 7.75 -23.59 21.37
C ASP A 121 7.07 -24.97 21.48
N ARG A 122 7.41 -25.74 22.51
CA ARG A 122 6.90 -27.11 22.65
C ARG A 122 5.45 -27.19 23.13
N ARG A 123 4.84 -26.06 23.50
CA ARG A 123 3.54 -26.02 24.17
C ARG A 123 2.78 -24.76 23.80
N PHE A 124 1.49 -24.95 23.53
CA PHE A 124 0.49 -23.89 23.46
C PHE A 124 -0.37 -23.95 24.74
N GLU A 125 -0.45 -22.85 25.48
CA GLU A 125 -1.10 -22.81 26.79
C GLU A 125 -2.62 -22.55 26.70
N ASP A 126 -3.36 -22.94 27.74
CA ASP A 126 -4.81 -22.69 27.84
C ASP A 126 -5.12 -21.19 27.91
N SER A 127 -4.24 -20.42 28.53
CA SER A 127 -4.32 -18.95 28.58
C SER A 127 -4.27 -18.31 27.20
N GLU A 128 -3.53 -18.90 26.25
CA GLU A 128 -3.43 -18.43 24.87
C GLU A 128 -4.70 -18.76 24.08
N ALA A 129 -5.25 -19.97 24.28
CA ALA A 129 -6.55 -20.37 23.72
C ALA A 129 -7.68 -19.44 24.19
N ASP A 130 -7.81 -19.27 25.51
CA ASP A 130 -8.81 -18.41 26.14
C ASP A 130 -8.73 -16.97 25.63
N PHE A 131 -7.51 -16.48 25.38
CA PHE A 131 -7.30 -15.14 24.85
C PHE A 131 -7.82 -15.01 23.41
N ILE A 132 -7.51 -15.97 22.55
CA ILE A 132 -8.01 -16.00 21.16
C ILE A 132 -9.54 -16.04 21.12
N GLU A 133 -10.16 -16.86 21.96
CA GLU A 133 -11.63 -16.93 22.05
C GLU A 133 -12.24 -15.59 22.46
N ARG A 134 -11.62 -14.89 23.40
CA ARG A 134 -12.08 -13.57 23.87
C ARG A 134 -11.88 -12.48 22.83
N LEU A 135 -10.77 -12.48 22.09
CA LEU A 135 -10.56 -11.59 20.94
C LEU A 135 -11.69 -11.78 19.90
N ARG A 136 -12.06 -13.03 19.62
CA ARG A 136 -13.18 -13.31 18.73
C ARG A 136 -14.51 -12.81 19.30
N ALA A 137 -14.76 -13.03 20.60
CA ALA A 137 -15.98 -12.60 21.27
C ALA A 137 -16.20 -11.07 21.23
N VAL A 138 -15.13 -10.28 21.28
CA VAL A 138 -15.19 -8.82 21.10
C VAL A 138 -15.33 -8.38 19.64
N GLY A 139 -15.37 -9.32 18.70
CA GLY A 139 -15.67 -9.09 17.28
C GLY A 139 -14.45 -9.00 16.37
N LEU A 140 -13.23 -9.20 16.87
CA LEU A 140 -12.03 -9.17 16.02
C LEU A 140 -11.84 -10.51 15.30
N PRO A 141 -11.64 -10.53 13.98
CA PRO A 141 -11.09 -11.69 13.28
C PRO A 141 -9.66 -11.94 13.78
N VAL A 142 -9.37 -13.18 14.19
CA VAL A 142 -8.06 -13.57 14.72
C VAL A 142 -7.33 -14.48 13.73
N ILE A 143 -6.20 -14.01 13.22
CA ILE A 143 -5.28 -14.83 12.42
C ILE A 143 -4.19 -15.36 13.35
N LEU A 144 -4.08 -16.68 13.45
CA LEU A 144 -3.05 -17.32 14.26
C LEU A 144 -1.78 -17.53 13.43
N VAL A 145 -0.69 -16.95 13.89
CA VAL A 145 0.59 -16.92 13.20
C VAL A 145 1.63 -17.65 14.03
N PHE A 146 2.24 -18.69 13.47
CA PHE A 146 3.46 -19.25 14.02
C PHE A 146 4.64 -18.52 13.42
N THR A 147 5.45 -17.90 14.26
CA THR A 147 6.66 -17.17 13.87
C THR A 147 7.89 -18.04 14.06
N GLN A 148 8.99 -17.69 13.39
CA GLN A 148 10.28 -18.37 13.53
C GLN A 148 10.21 -19.87 13.22
N VAL A 149 9.38 -20.27 12.26
CA VAL A 149 9.21 -21.67 11.84
C VAL A 149 10.32 -22.04 10.86
N PRO A 150 11.24 -22.96 11.21
CA PRO A 150 12.27 -23.41 10.28
C PRO A 150 11.65 -24.21 9.13
N MET A 151 12.25 -24.06 7.96
CA MET A 151 11.91 -24.80 6.75
C MET A 151 13.19 -25.27 6.06
N ARG A 152 13.17 -26.49 5.54
CA ARG A 152 14.25 -27.04 4.72
C ARG A 152 13.66 -27.76 3.53
N ASP A 153 14.16 -27.44 2.34
CA ASP A 153 13.74 -28.08 1.08
C ASP A 153 12.21 -28.06 0.86
N GLY A 154 11.56 -26.95 1.27
CA GLY A 154 10.11 -26.77 1.18
C GLY A 154 9.29 -27.47 2.27
N VAL A 155 9.95 -28.15 3.21
CA VAL A 155 9.31 -28.89 4.31
C VAL A 155 9.50 -28.12 5.62
N TYR A 156 8.40 -27.83 6.31
CA TYR A 156 8.43 -27.21 7.63
C TYR A 156 8.93 -28.17 8.70
N HIS A 157 9.52 -27.62 9.76
CA HIS A 157 9.97 -28.43 10.90
C HIS A 157 8.80 -29.26 11.50
N PRO A 158 8.96 -30.58 11.71
CA PRO A 158 7.89 -31.46 12.18
C PRO A 158 7.27 -31.03 13.52
N ASP A 159 8.07 -30.51 14.45
CA ASP A 159 7.57 -30.01 15.74
C ASP A 159 6.59 -28.84 15.57
N ALA A 160 6.83 -27.94 14.61
CA ALA A 160 5.93 -26.83 14.33
C ALA A 160 4.60 -27.31 13.75
N ILE A 161 4.65 -28.34 12.88
CA ILE A 161 3.45 -29.00 12.35
C ILE A 161 2.68 -29.70 13.45
N THR A 162 3.37 -30.46 14.30
CA THR A 162 2.76 -31.16 15.44
C THR A 162 2.08 -30.20 16.39
N LEU A 163 2.72 -29.07 16.71
CA LEU A 163 2.11 -28.02 17.52
C LEU A 163 0.90 -27.40 16.82
N ALA A 164 0.98 -27.14 15.51
CA ALA A 164 -0.14 -26.57 14.75
C ALA A 164 -1.35 -27.52 14.78
N ASP A 165 -1.14 -28.82 14.57
CA ASP A 165 -2.20 -29.84 14.64
C ASP A 165 -2.83 -29.90 16.03
N GLN A 166 -2.03 -29.84 17.09
CA GLN A 166 -2.52 -29.76 18.47
C GLN A 166 -3.39 -28.53 18.70
N VAL A 167 -2.99 -27.37 18.19
CA VAL A 167 -3.77 -26.13 18.31
C VAL A 167 -5.07 -26.20 17.50
N LEU A 168 -5.01 -26.73 16.28
CA LEU A 168 -6.19 -26.90 15.42
C LEU A 168 -7.20 -27.89 16.02
N ALA A 169 -6.72 -28.95 16.68
CA ALA A 169 -7.57 -29.91 17.38
C ALA A 169 -8.38 -29.29 18.52
N ARG A 170 -7.98 -28.12 19.04
CA ARG A 170 -8.75 -27.37 20.05
C ARG A 170 -9.98 -26.67 19.49
N GLY A 171 -10.11 -26.56 18.16
CA GLY A 171 -11.28 -25.95 17.51
C GLY A 171 -11.40 -24.44 17.71
N LEU A 172 -10.27 -23.74 17.91
CA LEU A 172 -10.26 -22.29 18.15
C LEU A 172 -10.90 -21.50 16.99
N PRO A 173 -11.54 -20.36 17.27
CA PRO A 173 -12.24 -19.57 16.26
C PRO A 173 -11.29 -18.65 15.47
N ILE A 174 -10.26 -19.24 14.87
CA ILE A 174 -9.25 -18.56 14.05
C ILE A 174 -9.68 -18.53 12.58
N VAL A 175 -9.21 -17.51 11.86
CA VAL A 175 -9.44 -17.34 10.42
C VAL A 175 -8.97 -18.56 9.64
N ASP A 176 -9.78 -18.99 8.67
CA ASP A 176 -9.56 -20.15 7.80
C ASP A 176 -9.36 -21.49 8.54
N ARG A 177 -9.56 -21.55 9.87
CA ARG A 177 -9.18 -22.71 10.70
C ARG A 177 -7.76 -23.19 10.39
N ARG A 178 -6.85 -22.24 10.17
CA ARG A 178 -5.48 -22.49 9.72
C ARG A 178 -4.48 -21.73 10.60
N VAL A 179 -3.33 -22.36 10.84
CA VAL A 179 -2.14 -21.70 11.39
C VAL A 179 -1.25 -21.23 10.25
N PHE A 180 -0.86 -19.97 10.27
CA PHE A 180 0.05 -19.38 9.27
C PHE A 180 1.49 -19.53 9.76
N LEU A 181 2.23 -20.45 9.16
CA LEU A 181 3.63 -20.71 9.47
C LEU A 181 4.51 -19.69 8.75
N THR A 182 5.29 -18.92 9.50
CA THR A 182 6.10 -17.83 8.97
C THR A 182 7.52 -17.86 9.51
N ASN A 183 8.44 -17.40 8.68
CA ASN A 183 9.75 -16.95 9.11
C ASN A 183 10.00 -15.59 8.46
N ALA A 184 10.20 -14.56 9.27
CA ALA A 184 10.19 -13.18 8.80
C ALA A 184 11.55 -12.72 8.25
N VAL A 185 12.64 -13.31 8.75
CA VAL A 185 14.01 -12.87 8.47
C VAL A 185 14.85 -14.05 8.01
N ALA A 186 15.71 -13.80 7.02
CA ALA A 186 16.69 -14.77 6.57
C ALA A 186 17.75 -14.99 7.67
N ASP A 187 18.18 -16.24 7.85
CA ASP A 187 19.33 -16.55 8.68
C ASP A 187 20.41 -17.21 7.80
N PRO A 188 21.45 -16.45 7.41
CA PRO A 188 22.55 -16.98 6.60
C PRO A 188 23.33 -18.12 7.27
N PHE A 189 23.37 -18.16 8.61
CA PHE A 189 24.12 -19.18 9.34
C PHE A 189 23.43 -20.55 9.24
N THR A 190 22.09 -20.57 9.34
CA THR A 190 21.29 -21.80 9.24
C THR A 190 20.71 -22.04 7.83
N GLY A 191 20.90 -21.09 6.91
CA GLY A 191 20.35 -21.14 5.55
C GLY A 191 18.85 -20.86 5.46
N GLN A 192 18.21 -20.41 6.54
CA GLN A 192 16.77 -20.12 6.56
C GLN A 192 16.45 -18.91 5.70
N GLN A 193 15.35 -19.00 4.96
CA GLN A 193 14.83 -17.92 4.13
C GLN A 193 13.50 -17.39 4.70
N PRO A 194 13.13 -16.14 4.38
CA PRO A 194 11.81 -15.63 4.71
C PRO A 194 10.72 -16.40 3.96
N HIS A 195 9.62 -16.73 4.64
CA HIS A 195 8.47 -17.43 4.04
C HIS A 195 7.17 -17.14 4.80
N GLY A 196 6.03 -17.46 4.18
CA GLY A 196 4.69 -17.34 4.78
C GLY A 196 4.14 -15.91 4.89
N LEU A 197 4.92 -14.88 4.53
CA LEU A 197 4.51 -13.48 4.65
C LEU A 197 3.38 -13.09 3.71
N HIS A 198 3.43 -13.54 2.45
CA HIS A 198 2.37 -13.28 1.47
C HIS A 198 1.06 -13.97 1.85
N ASP A 199 1.12 -15.26 2.24
CA ASP A 199 -0.04 -16.01 2.74
C ASP A 199 -0.73 -15.30 3.92
N LEU A 200 0.06 -14.76 4.86
CA LEU A 200 -0.45 -14.01 6.01
C LEU A 200 -1.08 -12.67 5.58
N LEU A 201 -0.44 -11.95 4.65
CA LEU A 201 -0.97 -10.71 4.10
C LEU A 201 -2.31 -10.96 3.38
N ASP A 202 -2.38 -12.02 2.57
CA ASP A 202 -3.60 -12.42 1.85
C ASP A 202 -4.73 -12.79 2.82
N ALA A 203 -4.41 -13.51 3.91
CA ALA A 203 -5.37 -13.81 4.98
C ALA A 203 -5.88 -12.53 5.65
N THR A 204 -5.00 -11.56 5.83
CA THR A 204 -5.35 -10.25 6.39
C THR A 204 -6.28 -9.49 5.45
N PHE A 205 -6.02 -9.48 4.14
CA PHE A 205 -6.94 -8.88 3.15
C PHE A 205 -8.32 -9.55 3.14
N ARG A 206 -8.38 -10.88 3.26
CA ARG A 206 -9.67 -11.61 3.25
C ARG A 206 -10.62 -11.18 4.37
N VAL A 207 -10.09 -10.82 5.54
CA VAL A 207 -10.91 -10.48 6.72
C VAL A 207 -10.92 -8.99 7.04
N ALA A 208 -10.02 -8.20 6.46
CA ALA A 208 -10.07 -6.75 6.55
C ALA A 208 -11.34 -6.22 5.85
N PRO A 209 -12.00 -5.19 6.42
CA PRO A 209 -13.11 -4.51 5.74
C PRO A 209 -12.66 -3.92 4.40
N GLU A 210 -13.51 -4.00 3.36
CA GLU A 210 -13.19 -3.52 2.00
C GLU A 210 -12.73 -2.06 1.98
N GLY A 211 -13.34 -1.20 2.81
CA GLY A 211 -12.95 0.21 2.93
C GLY A 211 -11.52 0.44 3.44
N ALA A 212 -10.93 -0.53 4.14
CA ALA A 212 -9.56 -0.46 4.64
C ALA A 212 -8.54 -1.16 3.72
N HIS A 213 -8.97 -1.84 2.64
CA HIS A 213 -8.07 -2.58 1.74
C HIS A 213 -7.06 -1.67 1.06
N LEU A 214 -7.46 -0.45 0.71
CA LEU A 214 -6.56 0.50 0.08
C LEU A 214 -5.44 0.94 1.03
N ALA A 215 -5.78 1.23 2.29
CA ALA A 215 -4.80 1.55 3.33
C ALA A 215 -3.87 0.36 3.61
N LEU A 216 -4.42 -0.85 3.75
CA LEU A 216 -3.62 -2.07 3.93
C LEU A 216 -2.64 -2.30 2.78
N ALA A 217 -3.09 -2.12 1.54
CA ALA A 217 -2.23 -2.28 0.37
C ALA A 217 -1.18 -1.17 0.21
N ALA A 218 -1.47 0.05 0.65
CA ALA A 218 -0.50 1.15 0.70
C ALA A 218 0.54 0.91 1.80
N ALA A 219 0.12 0.41 2.96
CA ALA A 219 0.96 0.16 4.12
C ALA A 219 1.94 -1.01 3.95
N GLN A 220 1.52 -2.12 3.32
CA GLN A 220 2.38 -3.29 3.15
C GLN A 220 3.59 -2.99 2.23
N ALA A 221 4.70 -3.70 2.42
CA ALA A 221 5.96 -3.49 1.72
C ALA A 221 6.39 -4.67 0.82
N ILE A 222 5.69 -5.81 0.87
CA ILE A 222 6.12 -7.08 0.27
C ILE A 222 5.49 -7.38 -1.10
N ASP A 223 4.29 -6.89 -1.38
CA ASP A 223 3.57 -7.09 -2.65
C ASP A 223 3.56 -5.81 -3.50
N ALA A 224 4.64 -5.63 -4.28
CA ALA A 224 4.73 -4.55 -5.25
C ALA A 224 3.68 -4.66 -6.37
N ALA A 225 3.21 -5.87 -6.69
CA ALA A 225 2.22 -6.10 -7.74
C ALA A 225 0.83 -5.60 -7.29
N ALA A 226 0.45 -5.79 -6.03
CA ALA A 226 -0.77 -5.20 -5.46
C ALA A 226 -0.77 -3.67 -5.55
N LYS A 227 0.35 -3.02 -5.15
CA LYS A 227 0.49 -1.56 -5.28
C LYS A 227 0.36 -1.11 -6.73
N ALA A 228 1.03 -1.80 -7.66
CA ALA A 228 0.93 -1.50 -9.09
C ALA A 228 -0.51 -1.66 -9.63
N ARG A 229 -1.24 -2.72 -9.25
CA ARG A 229 -2.65 -2.92 -9.63
C ARG A 229 -3.53 -1.77 -9.15
N LEU A 230 -3.39 -1.34 -7.88
CA LEU A 230 -4.16 -0.23 -7.33
C LEU A 230 -3.82 1.12 -7.98
N ALA A 231 -2.54 1.35 -8.24
CA ALA A 231 -2.08 2.55 -8.93
C ALA A 231 -2.62 2.60 -10.37
N ARG A 232 -2.62 1.48 -11.10
CA ARG A 232 -3.22 1.38 -12.45
C ARG A 232 -4.71 1.65 -12.46
N ARG A 233 -5.46 1.25 -11.41
CA ARG A 233 -6.88 1.63 -11.28
C ARG A 233 -7.03 3.15 -11.22
N ALA A 234 -6.19 3.84 -10.46
CA ALA A 234 -6.19 5.31 -10.42
C ALA A 234 -5.89 5.92 -11.80
N VAL A 235 -4.96 5.33 -12.56
CA VAL A 235 -4.65 5.75 -13.94
C VAL A 235 -5.85 5.56 -14.87
N ARG A 236 -6.53 4.41 -14.82
CA ARG A 236 -7.73 4.14 -15.63
C ARG A 236 -8.85 5.13 -15.32
N THR A 237 -9.13 5.38 -14.06
CA THR A 237 -10.14 6.38 -13.64
C THR A 237 -9.78 7.77 -14.16
N ALA A 238 -8.52 8.19 -14.02
CA ALA A 238 -8.05 9.48 -14.53
C ALA A 238 -8.13 9.57 -16.06
N ALA A 239 -7.77 8.51 -16.78
CA ALA A 239 -7.81 8.45 -18.24
C ALA A 239 -9.24 8.50 -18.79
N ALA A 240 -10.21 7.89 -18.07
CA ALA A 240 -11.63 8.01 -18.37
C ALA A 240 -12.15 9.45 -18.13
N SER A 241 -11.80 10.06 -17.00
CA SER A 241 -12.15 11.47 -16.72
C SER A 241 -11.54 12.44 -17.74
N ALA A 242 -10.31 12.19 -18.17
CA ALA A 242 -9.63 12.99 -19.20
C ALA A 242 -10.29 12.86 -20.58
N ALA A 243 -10.77 11.67 -20.96
CA ALA A 243 -11.55 11.48 -22.18
C ALA A 243 -12.85 12.30 -22.17
N ALA A 244 -13.57 12.31 -21.04
CA ALA A 244 -14.80 13.08 -20.90
C ALA A 244 -14.56 14.60 -21.05
N ALA A 245 -13.41 15.09 -20.60
CA ALA A 245 -13.01 16.49 -20.75
C ALA A 245 -12.61 16.89 -22.18
N ALA A 246 -12.35 15.93 -23.09
CA ALA A 246 -11.75 16.18 -24.39
C ALA A 246 -12.74 16.58 -25.51
N ALA A 247 -13.91 17.11 -25.16
CA ALA A 247 -14.92 17.57 -26.12
C ALA A 247 -14.47 18.76 -26.98
N VAL A 248 -13.39 19.45 -26.60
CA VAL A 248 -12.80 20.59 -27.33
C VAL A 248 -11.45 20.18 -27.92
N PRO A 249 -11.20 20.42 -29.23
CA PRO A 249 -9.89 20.16 -29.80
C PRO A 249 -8.92 21.25 -29.33
N ILE A 250 -7.92 20.90 -28.49
CA ILE A 250 -6.50 21.25 -28.65
C ILE A 250 -5.68 20.89 -27.38
N PRO A 251 -4.42 20.47 -27.54
CA PRO A 251 -3.46 20.27 -26.45
C PRO A 251 -3.10 21.59 -25.73
N PHE A 252 -3.11 21.54 -24.39
CA PHE A 252 -2.74 22.61 -23.45
C PHE A 252 -3.73 23.76 -23.24
N SER A 253 -4.92 23.77 -23.87
CA SER A 253 -5.88 24.90 -23.75
C SER A 253 -6.84 24.84 -22.55
N ASP A 254 -7.21 23.66 -22.01
CA ASP A 254 -8.03 23.54 -20.79
C ASP A 254 -7.24 22.98 -19.60
N ALA A 255 -6.13 23.65 -19.28
CA ALA A 255 -5.35 23.36 -18.07
C ALA A 255 -6.21 23.40 -16.79
N ALA A 256 -7.34 24.10 -16.78
CA ALA A 256 -8.23 24.17 -15.63
C ALA A 256 -8.92 22.83 -15.30
N LEU A 257 -9.30 22.04 -16.31
CA LEU A 257 -10.10 20.82 -16.09
C LEU A 257 -9.24 19.55 -16.02
N LEU A 258 -8.15 19.48 -16.81
CA LEU A 258 -7.29 18.30 -16.87
C LEU A 258 -6.21 18.26 -15.78
N VAL A 259 -5.71 19.42 -15.34
CA VAL A 259 -4.66 19.47 -14.31
C VAL A 259 -5.14 18.87 -12.99
N PRO A 260 -6.34 19.17 -12.46
CA PRO A 260 -6.83 18.53 -11.23
C PRO A 260 -6.88 17.00 -11.35
N VAL A 261 -7.34 16.47 -12.48
CA VAL A 261 -7.37 15.01 -12.73
C VAL A 261 -5.97 14.41 -12.68
N GLN A 262 -4.98 15.06 -13.31
CA GLN A 262 -3.59 14.59 -13.31
C GLN A 262 -2.94 14.71 -11.92
N LEU A 263 -3.15 15.82 -11.20
CA LEU A 263 -2.63 16.00 -9.84
C LEU A 263 -3.23 14.97 -8.87
N ALA A 264 -4.55 14.76 -8.91
CA ALA A 264 -5.23 13.77 -8.09
C ALA A 264 -4.71 12.35 -8.36
N MET A 265 -4.52 11.99 -9.63
CA MET A 265 -3.91 10.71 -10.04
C MET A 265 -2.50 10.57 -9.46
N MET A 266 -1.64 11.56 -9.65
CA MET A 266 -0.26 11.52 -9.20
C MET A 266 -0.16 11.49 -7.67
N ALA A 267 -0.99 12.27 -6.97
CA ALA A 267 -1.13 12.27 -5.52
C ALA A 267 -1.51 10.88 -5.01
N ARG A 268 -2.57 10.28 -5.57
CA ARG A 268 -3.06 8.95 -5.20
C ARG A 268 -1.99 7.88 -5.39
N ILE A 269 -1.29 7.90 -6.52
CA ILE A 269 -0.19 6.97 -6.80
C ILE A 269 0.96 7.20 -5.79
N GLY A 270 1.30 8.46 -5.51
CA GLY A 270 2.32 8.81 -4.51
C GLY A 270 2.02 8.23 -3.14
N ARG A 271 0.76 8.31 -2.68
CA ARG A 271 0.32 7.71 -1.41
C ARG A 271 0.35 6.18 -1.42
N ILE A 272 -0.11 5.54 -2.50
CA ILE A 272 -0.08 4.05 -2.64
C ILE A 272 1.34 3.50 -2.47
N PHE A 273 2.35 4.22 -2.98
CA PHE A 273 3.76 3.87 -2.85
C PHE A 273 4.44 4.46 -1.61
N SER A 274 3.68 5.08 -0.70
CA SER A 274 4.18 5.68 0.54
C SER A 274 5.33 6.67 0.29
N VAL A 275 5.27 7.45 -0.80
CA VAL A 275 6.29 8.46 -1.11
C VAL A 275 5.97 9.74 -0.35
N PRO A 276 6.83 10.27 0.55
CA PRO A 276 6.53 11.48 1.31
C PRO A 276 6.20 12.69 0.43
N PHE A 277 5.26 13.54 0.87
CA PHE A 277 4.77 14.70 0.11
C PHE A 277 5.90 15.54 -0.50
N GLY A 278 6.94 15.88 0.29
CA GLY A 278 8.05 16.70 -0.20
C GLY A 278 8.75 16.10 -1.42
N ARG A 279 8.99 14.79 -1.41
CA ARG A 279 9.58 14.05 -2.55
C ARG A 279 8.58 13.91 -3.68
N ALA A 280 7.32 13.56 -3.38
CA ALA A 280 6.26 13.42 -4.38
C ALA A 280 6.00 14.74 -5.14
N ALA A 281 5.99 15.87 -4.44
CA ALA A 281 5.80 17.20 -5.03
C ALA A 281 6.96 17.55 -5.98
N LEU A 282 8.22 17.36 -5.56
CA LEU A 282 9.38 17.63 -6.42
C LEU A 282 9.39 16.71 -7.66
N MET A 283 9.20 15.41 -7.46
CA MET A 283 9.19 14.45 -8.56
C MET A 283 8.01 14.69 -9.52
N SER A 284 6.84 15.09 -9.02
CA SER A 284 5.67 15.37 -9.88
C SER A 284 5.85 16.63 -10.70
N THR A 285 6.49 17.68 -10.17
CA THR A 285 6.89 18.86 -10.94
C THR A 285 7.86 18.47 -12.05
N LEU A 286 8.86 17.63 -11.77
CA LEU A 286 9.83 17.17 -12.76
C LEU A 286 9.16 16.33 -13.86
N ALA A 287 8.29 15.39 -13.48
CA ALA A 287 7.52 14.56 -14.40
C ALA A 287 6.61 15.40 -15.31
N THR A 288 5.84 16.32 -14.73
CA THR A 288 4.94 17.22 -15.47
C THR A 288 5.72 18.11 -16.45
N THR A 289 6.86 18.65 -16.02
CA THR A 289 7.73 19.48 -16.85
C THR A 289 8.36 18.66 -17.99
N ALA A 290 8.81 17.45 -17.69
CA ALA A 290 9.38 16.54 -18.68
C ALA A 290 8.33 16.11 -19.72
N ALA A 291 7.13 15.79 -19.27
CA ALA A 291 6.00 15.46 -20.14
C ALA A 291 5.53 16.66 -20.97
N THR A 292 5.59 17.89 -20.46
CA THR A 292 5.24 19.09 -21.22
C THR A 292 6.29 19.37 -22.31
N GLN A 293 7.58 19.30 -21.97
CA GLN A 293 8.68 19.51 -22.92
C GLN A 293 8.76 18.39 -23.97
N GLY A 294 8.59 17.13 -23.57
CA GLY A 294 8.49 15.98 -24.48
C GLY A 294 7.11 15.85 -25.17
N GLY A 295 6.12 16.58 -24.67
CA GLY A 295 4.70 16.48 -25.00
C GLY A 295 4.38 16.86 -26.44
N ARG A 296 5.12 17.82 -27.01
CA ARG A 296 4.93 18.25 -28.40
C ARG A 296 5.27 17.15 -29.41
N ALA A 297 6.37 16.42 -29.18
CA ALA A 297 6.74 15.27 -30.01
C ALA A 297 5.88 14.03 -29.71
N ALA A 298 5.44 13.90 -28.46
CA ALA A 298 4.50 12.88 -28.04
C ALA A 298 3.11 13.04 -28.70
N PHE A 299 2.59 14.25 -28.74
CA PHE A 299 1.28 14.58 -29.32
C PHE A 299 1.20 14.24 -30.82
N THR A 300 2.26 14.52 -31.58
CA THR A 300 2.31 14.14 -33.01
C THR A 300 2.38 12.63 -33.22
N GLY A 301 2.99 11.88 -32.31
CA GLY A 301 2.91 10.41 -32.27
C GLY A 301 1.52 9.90 -31.92
N LEU A 302 0.87 10.49 -30.90
CA LEU A 302 -0.49 10.13 -30.48
C LEU A 302 -1.55 10.38 -31.55
N LEU A 303 -1.44 11.49 -32.28
CA LEU A 303 -2.35 11.81 -33.40
C LEU A 303 -2.28 10.77 -34.52
N LYS A 304 -1.10 10.21 -34.80
CA LYS A 304 -0.92 9.18 -35.84
C LYS A 304 -1.61 7.85 -35.51
N MET A 305 -2.01 7.65 -34.26
CA MET A 305 -2.70 6.43 -33.84
C MET A 305 -4.21 6.49 -33.95
N VAL A 306 -4.79 7.65 -34.26
CA VAL A 306 -6.23 7.78 -34.49
C VAL A 306 -6.48 7.60 -35.99
N PRO A 307 -7.12 6.50 -36.43
CA PRO A 307 -7.45 6.30 -37.84
C PRO A 307 -8.35 7.44 -38.34
N GLY A 308 -8.01 8.06 -39.46
CA GLY A 308 -8.83 9.15 -40.02
C GLY A 308 -8.67 10.50 -39.30
N ALA A 309 -7.53 10.76 -38.64
CA ALA A 309 -7.22 12.04 -37.97
C ALA A 309 -7.32 13.30 -38.85
N GLY A 310 -7.57 13.17 -40.17
CA GLY A 310 -7.89 14.26 -41.09
C GLY A 310 -9.37 14.42 -41.48
N SER A 311 -10.26 13.49 -41.11
CA SER A 311 -11.65 13.42 -41.62
C SER A 311 -12.74 13.21 -40.57
N VAL A 312 -12.41 13.02 -39.28
CA VAL A 312 -13.37 12.76 -38.20
C VAL A 312 -13.47 13.96 -37.24
N THR A 313 -14.70 14.33 -36.88
CA THR A 313 -15.07 15.37 -35.90
C THR A 313 -14.19 15.34 -34.65
N GLY A 314 -13.59 16.49 -34.30
CA GLY A 314 -12.46 16.62 -33.36
C GLY A 314 -12.63 16.06 -31.94
N GLY A 315 -13.86 15.78 -31.47
CA GLY A 315 -14.10 15.27 -30.11
C GLY A 315 -13.62 13.83 -29.87
N LEU A 316 -13.82 12.91 -30.83
CA LEU A 316 -13.43 11.49 -30.65
C LEU A 316 -11.90 11.29 -30.76
N VAL A 317 -11.26 12.10 -31.61
CA VAL A 317 -9.79 12.18 -31.72
C VAL A 317 -9.20 12.75 -30.43
N GLY A 318 -9.79 13.82 -29.89
CA GLY A 318 -9.38 14.43 -28.63
C GLY A 318 -9.43 13.47 -27.45
N ALA A 319 -10.55 12.74 -27.28
CA ALA A 319 -10.73 11.78 -26.20
C ALA A 319 -9.69 10.65 -26.24
N SER A 320 -9.45 10.07 -27.41
CA SER A 320 -8.49 8.98 -27.59
C SER A 320 -7.05 9.42 -27.24
N VAL A 321 -6.66 10.61 -27.70
CA VAL A 321 -5.35 11.18 -27.39
C VAL A 321 -5.23 11.51 -25.90
N ALA A 322 -6.27 12.07 -25.28
CA ALA A 322 -6.31 12.40 -23.86
C ALA A 322 -6.19 11.15 -22.96
N THR A 323 -6.90 10.07 -23.29
CA THR A 323 -6.79 8.77 -22.59
C THR A 323 -5.38 8.21 -22.72
N ALA A 324 -4.84 8.11 -23.94
CA ALA A 324 -3.51 7.55 -24.18
C ALA A 324 -2.40 8.35 -23.50
N PHE A 325 -2.48 9.68 -23.53
CA PHE A 325 -1.53 10.54 -22.86
C PHE A 325 -1.59 10.38 -21.34
N THR A 326 -2.81 10.37 -20.77
CA THR A 326 -3.02 10.18 -19.32
C THR A 326 -2.52 8.81 -18.87
N TYR A 327 -2.75 7.77 -19.67
CA TYR A 327 -2.24 6.42 -19.38
C TYR A 327 -0.70 6.38 -19.40
N ALA A 328 -0.07 6.96 -20.42
CA ALA A 328 1.39 7.03 -20.53
C ALA A 328 2.02 7.80 -19.36
N MET A 329 1.41 8.93 -18.96
CA MET A 329 1.80 9.70 -17.79
C MET A 329 1.69 8.86 -16.51
N GLY A 330 0.56 8.17 -16.33
CA GLY A 330 0.29 7.32 -15.19
C GLY A 330 1.29 6.19 -15.02
N GLU A 331 1.56 5.42 -16.08
CA GLU A 331 2.53 4.32 -16.05
C GLU A 331 3.97 4.81 -15.77
N ALA A 332 4.36 5.94 -16.36
CA ALA A 332 5.65 6.56 -16.07
C ALA A 332 5.75 7.01 -14.61
N TRP A 333 4.68 7.57 -14.05
CA TRP A 333 4.63 7.97 -12.66
C TRP A 333 4.64 6.77 -11.69
N ILE A 334 3.92 5.69 -12.00
CA ILE A 334 4.00 4.43 -11.25
C ILE A 334 5.44 3.93 -11.19
N ASN A 335 6.15 3.94 -12.32
CA ASN A 335 7.56 3.53 -12.35
C ASN A 335 8.43 4.39 -11.44
N VAL A 336 8.26 5.72 -11.48
CA VAL A 336 8.99 6.64 -10.59
C VAL A 336 8.65 6.35 -9.13
N CYS A 337 7.38 6.28 -8.75
CA CYS A 337 6.99 6.02 -7.37
C CYS A 337 7.49 4.67 -6.85
N ALA A 338 7.41 3.60 -7.65
CA ALA A 338 7.87 2.27 -7.28
C ALA A 338 9.40 2.18 -7.06
N ARG A 339 10.17 2.98 -7.81
CA ARG A 339 11.63 3.08 -7.65
C ARG A 339 11.99 4.01 -6.48
N ALA A 340 11.23 5.08 -6.30
CA ALA A 340 11.39 6.01 -5.18
C ALA A 340 11.14 5.32 -3.84
N SER A 341 10.12 4.44 -3.74
CA SER A 341 9.82 3.67 -2.53
C SER A 341 10.92 2.67 -2.16
N LYS A 342 11.82 2.36 -3.09
CA LYS A 342 13.02 1.53 -2.88
C LYS A 342 14.29 2.36 -2.62
N GLY A 343 14.16 3.68 -2.46
CA GLY A 343 15.30 4.57 -2.24
C GLY A 343 16.19 4.79 -3.47
N GLU A 344 15.75 4.41 -4.68
CA GLU A 344 16.65 4.44 -5.84
C GLU A 344 17.09 5.84 -6.27
N PHE A 345 16.35 6.90 -5.91
CA PHE A 345 16.64 8.27 -6.37
C PHE A 345 17.35 9.17 -5.36
N THR A 346 17.72 8.64 -4.20
CA THR A 346 18.55 9.37 -3.24
C THR A 346 20.03 9.15 -3.54
N ASP A 347 20.80 10.23 -3.54
CA ASP A 347 22.25 10.16 -3.61
C ASP A 347 22.86 9.83 -2.23
N VAL A 348 24.19 9.75 -2.16
CA VAL A 348 24.94 9.47 -0.92
C VAL A 348 24.74 10.52 0.18
N THR A 349 24.21 11.70 -0.14
CA THR A 349 23.87 12.76 0.81
C THR A 349 22.40 12.72 1.26
N GLY A 350 21.61 11.80 0.69
CA GLY A 350 20.16 11.70 0.90
C GLY A 350 19.34 12.69 0.06
N ALA A 351 19.98 13.48 -0.82
CA ALA A 351 19.32 14.41 -1.71
C ALA A 351 18.74 13.70 -2.94
N LEU A 352 17.68 14.27 -3.51
CA LEU A 352 17.01 13.69 -4.68
C LEU A 352 17.79 13.98 -5.97
N ASP A 353 18.15 12.92 -6.70
CA ASP A 353 18.77 13.05 -8.03
C ASP A 353 17.68 13.32 -9.09
N ASN A 354 17.47 14.61 -9.37
CA ASN A 354 16.49 15.09 -10.33
C ASN A 354 16.70 14.53 -11.76
N ALA A 355 17.96 14.28 -12.16
CA ALA A 355 18.27 13.77 -13.49
C ALA A 355 17.85 12.31 -13.62
N ARG A 356 18.10 11.49 -12.59
CA ARG A 356 17.66 10.10 -12.53
C ARG A 356 16.14 9.97 -12.49
N VAL A 357 15.45 10.81 -11.72
CA VAL A 357 13.97 10.87 -11.71
C VAL A 357 13.44 11.19 -13.11
N ARG A 358 13.95 12.26 -13.72
CA ARG A 358 13.53 12.68 -15.08
C ARG A 358 13.77 11.58 -16.11
N LYS A 359 14.93 10.91 -16.06
CA LYS A 359 15.27 9.81 -16.96
C LYS A 359 14.31 8.63 -16.77
N ALA A 360 14.09 8.19 -15.53
CA ALA A 360 13.17 7.10 -15.20
C ALA A 360 11.76 7.35 -15.74
N PHE A 361 11.27 8.58 -15.57
CA PHE A 361 9.98 8.98 -16.12
C PHE A 361 9.95 8.93 -17.66
N LEU A 362 10.92 9.58 -18.32
CA LEU A 362 10.95 9.68 -19.79
C LEU A 362 11.15 8.34 -20.49
N ASP A 363 11.90 7.43 -19.88
CA ASP A 363 12.16 6.09 -20.42
C ASP A 363 10.86 5.27 -20.57
N VAL A 364 9.92 5.42 -19.63
CA VAL A 364 8.61 4.75 -19.69
C VAL A 364 7.63 5.56 -20.53
N PHE A 365 7.54 6.87 -20.29
CA PHE A 365 6.61 7.76 -20.98
C PHE A 365 6.78 7.70 -22.51
N SER A 366 8.03 7.76 -22.98
CA SER A 366 8.32 7.73 -24.43
C SER A 366 8.00 6.41 -25.10
N ARG A 367 8.09 5.27 -24.39
CA ARG A 367 7.67 3.96 -24.92
C ARG A 367 6.17 3.95 -25.18
N TRP A 368 5.38 4.35 -24.18
CA TRP A 368 3.91 4.37 -24.29
C TRP A 368 3.40 5.28 -25.40
N VAL A 369 4.06 6.41 -25.63
CA VAL A 369 3.66 7.35 -26.68
C VAL A 369 4.09 6.89 -28.09
N LYS A 370 5.08 6.00 -28.21
CA LYS A 370 5.58 5.49 -29.50
C LYS A 370 4.91 4.19 -29.98
N LEU A 371 4.18 3.48 -29.12
CA LEU A 371 3.47 2.23 -29.50
C LEU A 371 2.47 2.47 -30.63
N ASP A 372 2.23 1.49 -31.51
CA ASP A 372 1.13 1.54 -32.48
C ASP A 372 -0.20 1.01 -31.90
N SER A 373 -1.29 1.12 -32.68
CA SER A 373 -2.65 0.78 -32.23
C SER A 373 -2.89 -0.71 -31.99
N LYS A 374 -2.11 -1.59 -32.62
CA LYS A 374 -2.21 -3.05 -32.44
C LYS A 374 -1.49 -3.47 -31.16
N GLN A 375 -0.28 -2.95 -30.97
CA GLN A 375 0.56 -3.22 -29.80
C GLN A 375 -0.10 -2.77 -28.50
N ARG A 376 -0.86 -1.66 -28.51
CA ARG A 376 -1.62 -1.20 -27.33
C ARG A 376 -2.77 -2.11 -26.95
N LYS A 377 -3.57 -2.55 -27.92
CA LYS A 377 -4.75 -3.40 -27.66
C LYS A 377 -4.38 -4.79 -27.13
N GLU A 378 -3.25 -5.32 -27.57
CA GLU A 378 -2.68 -6.55 -27.00
C GLU A 378 -2.26 -6.34 -25.53
N LEU A 379 -1.55 -5.25 -25.24
CA LEU A 379 -1.12 -4.90 -23.87
C LEU A 379 -2.30 -4.56 -22.94
N GLU A 380 -3.35 -3.89 -23.42
CA GLU A 380 -4.55 -3.60 -22.63
C GLU A 380 -5.29 -4.89 -22.25
N LYS A 381 -5.39 -5.85 -23.17
CA LYS A 381 -5.98 -7.18 -22.91
C LYS A 381 -5.17 -8.04 -21.95
N GLU A 382 -3.85 -7.87 -21.91
CA GLU A 382 -2.98 -8.57 -20.95
C GLU A 382 -3.03 -7.95 -19.54
N LEU A 383 -3.60 -6.74 -19.40
CA LEU A 383 -3.65 -5.99 -18.15
C LEU A 383 -5.06 -5.89 -17.55
N GLU A 384 -6.11 -6.29 -18.26
CA GLU A 384 -7.44 -6.62 -17.72
C GLU A 384 -7.40 -7.94 -16.94
#